data_AF-A0A2V6AWT7-F1
#
_entry.id   AF-A0A2V6AWT7-F1
#
_cell.length_a   1.000
_cell.length_b   1.000
_cell.length_c   1.000
_cell.angle_alpha   90.00
_cell.angle_beta   90.00
_cell.angle_gamma   90.00
#
_symmetry.space_group_name_H-M   'P 1'
#
loop_
_entity.id
_entity.type
_entity.pdbx_description
1 polymer ?
#
loop_
_entity_poly.entity_id
_entity_poly.type
_entity_poly.pdbx_seq_one_letter_code
_entity_poly.pdbx_strand_id
1 'polypeptide(L)' 'MNPYAKPNERKVGERRPKVSHLPRSIDSRTRKERQAEKEAVAAERRAIKKSARRQLKQQLLDELEGAS' A
#
# COMPACT_ATOMS: atom_id res chain seq x y z
N MET A 1 11.15 31.94 17.31
CA MET A 1 11.23 31.14 18.56
C MET A 1 9.92 30.39 18.69
N ASN A 2 9.91 29.06 18.85
CA ASN A 2 8.65 28.31 18.98
C ASN A 2 8.05 28.58 20.36
N PRO A 3 6.91 29.29 20.48
CA PRO A 3 6.38 29.72 21.77
C PRO A 3 5.82 28.56 22.61
N TYR A 4 5.66 27.36 22.02
CA TYR A 4 5.12 26.18 22.69
C TYR A 4 6.18 25.14 23.05
N ALA A 5 7.45 25.35 22.67
CA ALA A 5 8.52 24.42 23.00
C ALA A 5 8.98 24.63 24.45
N LYS A 6 9.08 23.54 25.24
CA LYS A 6 9.57 23.69 26.62
C LYS A 6 11.07 24.02 26.61
N PRO A 7 11.57 24.87 27.54
CA PRO A 7 12.96 25.30 27.57
C PRO A 7 13.99 24.16 27.59
N ASN A 8 13.63 23.00 28.15
CA ASN A 8 14.48 21.81 28.31
C ASN A 8 13.93 20.58 27.58
N GLU A 9 13.12 20.78 26.53
CA GLU A 9 12.56 19.66 25.78
C GLU A 9 13.65 18.87 25.05
N ARG A 10 13.96 17.67 25.55
CA ARG A 10 14.90 16.76 24.88
C ARG A 10 14.26 16.27 23.60
N LYS A 11 14.89 16.53 22.45
CA LYS A 11 14.51 15.94 21.16
C LYS A 11 14.89 14.46 21.08
N VAL A 12 14.24 13.62 21.89
CA VAL A 12 14.52 12.17 21.96
C VAL A 12 14.28 11.48 20.62
N GLY A 13 13.35 12.03 19.81
CA GLY A 13 13.02 11.51 18.49
C GLY A 13 14.16 11.56 17.45
N GLU A 14 15.10 12.50 17.58
CA GLU A 14 16.24 12.62 16.66
C GLU A 14 17.25 11.47 16.83
N ARG A 15 17.38 10.93 18.05
CA ARG A 15 18.31 9.83 18.38
C ARG A 15 17.68 8.44 18.27
N ARG A 16 16.41 8.33 17.87
CA ARG A 16 15.72 7.03 17.79
C ARG A 16 16.32 6.20 16.63
N PRO A 17 16.72 4.94 16.85
CA PRO A 17 17.16 4.08 15.75
C PRO A 17 16.03 3.85 14.76
N LYS A 18 16.31 4.06 13.47
CA LYS A 18 15.37 3.75 12.39
C LYS A 18 15.49 2.26 12.09
N VAL A 19 14.52 1.47 12.56
CA VAL A 19 14.47 0.03 12.29
C VAL A 19 13.87 -0.20 10.90
N SER A 20 14.63 -0.84 10.02
CA SER A 20 14.15 -1.36 8.74
C SER A 20 14.26 -2.88 8.73
N HIS A 21 13.34 -3.56 8.04
CA HIS A 21 13.39 -5.02 7.90
C HIS A 21 14.51 -5.51 6.98
N LEU A 22 15.00 -4.63 6.10
CA LEU A 22 16.10 -4.89 5.19
C LEU A 22 17.19 -3.83 5.39
N PRO A 23 18.48 -4.19 5.28
CA PRO A 23 19.57 -3.23 5.24
C PRO A 23 19.47 -2.38 3.98
N ARG A 24 19.99 -1.15 4.04
CA ARG A 24 19.92 -0.17 2.95
C ARG A 24 20.67 -0.61 1.67
N SER A 25 21.62 -1.53 1.81
CA SER A 25 22.30 -2.17 0.68
C SER A 25 21.36 -3.05 -0.15
N ILE A 26 20.30 -3.58 0.46
CA ILE A 26 19.30 -4.44 -0.19
C ILE A 26 18.06 -3.63 -0.57
N ASP A 27 17.57 -2.76 0.32
CA ASP A 27 16.44 -1.88 0.03
C ASP A 27 16.89 -0.41 0.06
N SER A 28 17.20 0.11 -1.12
CA SER A 28 17.59 1.51 -1.33
C SER A 28 16.39 2.45 -1.51
N ARG A 29 15.17 1.91 -1.60
CA ARG A 29 13.98 2.67 -1.97
C ARG A 29 13.61 3.69 -0.90
N THR A 30 13.15 4.84 -1.37
CA THR A 30 12.59 5.85 -0.48
C THR A 30 11.21 5.42 0.07
N ARG A 31 10.72 6.11 1.09
CA ARG A 31 9.36 5.88 1.61
C ARG A 31 8.30 6.09 0.52
N LYS A 32 8.49 7.09 -0.35
CA LYS A 32 7.55 7.44 -1.42
C LYS A 32 7.49 6.35 -2.48
N GLU A 33 8.64 5.86 -2.93
CA GLU A 33 8.73 4.72 -3.87
C GLU A 33 8.02 3.49 -3.34
N ARG A 34 8.26 3.11 -2.07
CA ARG A 34 7.56 1.96 -1.46
C ARG A 34 6.05 2.14 -1.38
N GLN A 35 5.56 3.37 -1.21
CA GLN A 35 4.12 3.64 -1.22
C GLN A 35 3.56 3.51 -2.63
N ALA A 36 4.22 4.10 -3.62
CA ALA A 36 3.81 4.02 -5.02
C ALA A 36 3.76 2.57 -5.51
N GLU A 37 4.78 1.75 -5.21
CA GLU A 37 4.80 0.33 -5.56
C GLU A 37 3.66 -0.45 -4.89
N LYS A 38 3.40 -0.19 -3.60
CA LYS A 38 2.27 -0.81 -2.89
C LYS A 38 0.92 -0.46 -3.52
N GLU A 39 0.75 0.80 -3.93
CA GLU A 39 -0.46 1.26 -4.59
C GLU A 39 -0.63 0.63 -5.97
N ALA A 40 0.46 0.51 -6.75
CA ALA A 40 0.46 -0.14 -8.05
C ALA A 40 0.03 -1.62 -7.94
N VAL A 41 0.63 -2.37 -7.01
CA VAL A 41 0.26 -3.78 -6.76
C VAL A 41 -1.19 -3.90 -6.28
N ALA A 42 -1.66 -2.99 -5.44
CA ALA A 42 -3.05 -2.99 -5.00
C ALA A 42 -4.03 -2.70 -6.16
N ALA A 43 -3.69 -1.77 -7.06
CA ALA A 43 -4.47 -1.45 -8.24
C ALA A 43 -4.55 -2.64 -9.20
N GLU A 44 -3.42 -3.31 -9.46
CA GLU A 44 -3.35 -4.52 -10.28
C GLU A 44 -4.24 -5.64 -9.72
N ARG A 45 -4.11 -5.93 -8.41
CA ARG A 45 -4.96 -6.93 -7.74
C ARG A 45 -6.45 -6.60 -7.84
N ARG A 46 -6.81 -5.31 -7.72
CA ARG A 46 -8.20 -4.85 -7.91
C ARG A 46 -8.68 -5.05 -9.34
N ALA A 47 -7.83 -4.79 -10.33
CA ALA A 47 -8.16 -4.99 -11.75
C ALA A 47 -8.44 -6.46 -12.05
N ILE A 48 -7.57 -7.37 -11.59
CA ILE A 48 -7.73 -8.83 -11.75
C ILE A 48 -9.02 -9.31 -11.08
N LYS A 49 -9.28 -8.90 -9.84
CA LYS A 49 -10.52 -9.27 -9.15
C LYS A 49 -11.77 -8.77 -9.88
N LYS A 50 -11.69 -7.56 -10.46
CA LYS A 50 -12.80 -6.95 -11.18
C LYS A 50 -13.07 -7.66 -12.51
N SER A 51 -12.04 -8.04 -13.26
CA SER A 51 -12.21 -8.81 -14.49
C SER A 51 -12.79 -10.19 -14.20
N ALA A 52 -12.24 -10.92 -13.22
CA ALA A 52 -12.74 -12.23 -12.80
C ALA A 52 -14.21 -12.16 -12.36
N ARG A 53 -14.58 -11.15 -11.57
CA ARG A 53 -15.98 -10.95 -11.16
C ARG A 53 -16.91 -10.72 -12.35
N ARG A 54 -16.47 -9.95 -13.35
CA ARG A 54 -17.27 -9.66 -14.55
C ARG A 54 -17.46 -10.92 -15.39
N GLN A 55 -16.39 -11.68 -15.61
CA GLN A 55 -16.44 -12.96 -16.32
C GLN A 55 -17.38 -13.94 -15.63
N LEU A 56 -17.24 -14.11 -14.32
CA LEU A 56 -18.14 -14.98 -13.55
C LEU A 56 -19.60 -14.54 -13.66
N LYS A 57 -19.87 -13.24 -13.60
CA LYS A 57 -21.23 -12.72 -13.76
C LYS A 57 -21.81 -13.04 -15.14
N GLN A 58 -21.01 -12.93 -16.20
CA GLN A 58 -21.44 -13.28 -17.55
C GLN A 58 -21.77 -14.76 -17.64
N GLN A 59 -20.87 -15.63 -17.17
CA GLN A 59 -21.10 -17.08 -17.12
C GLN A 59 -22.41 -17.44 -16.43
N LEU A 60 -22.68 -16.83 -15.26
CA LEU A 60 -23.92 -17.09 -14.52
C LEU A 60 -25.18 -16.58 -15.25
N LEU A 61 -25.08 -15.50 -16.04
CA LEU A 61 -26.21 -15.02 -16.84
C LEU A 61 -26.45 -15.92 -18.04
N ASP A 62 -25.38 -16.32 -18.74
CA ASP A 62 -25.44 -17.24 -19.87
C ASP A 62 -26.02 -18.60 -19.44
N GLU A 63 -25.66 -19.10 -18.25
CA GLU A 63 -26.23 -20.31 -17.66
C GLU A 63 -27.74 -20.19 -17.37
N LEU A 64 -28.20 -19.02 -16.89
CA LEU A 64 -29.62 -18.79 -16.62
C LEU A 64 -30.44 -18.67 -17.91
N GLU A 65 -29.89 -18.00 -18.92
CA GLU A 65 -30.54 -17.84 -20.24
C GLU A 65 -30.51 -19.14 -21.06
N GLY A 66 -29.47 -19.96 -20.92
CA GLY A 66 -29.39 -21.29 -21.56
C GLY A 66 -30.23 -22.37 -20.87
N ALA A 67 -30.69 -22.13 -19.64
CA ALA A 67 -31.55 -23.03 -18.87
C ALA A 67 -33.06 -22.73 -19.01
N SER A 68 -33.43 -21.66 -19.74
CA SER A 68 -34.82 -21.32 -20.10
C SER A 68 -35.18 -21.82 -21.49
#